data_AF-A0A5N9F2Y2-F1
#
_entry.id   AF-A0A5N9F2Y2-F1
#
_cell.length_a   1.000
_cell.length_b   1.000
_cell.length_c   1.000
_cell.angle_alpha   90.00
_cell.angle_beta   90.00
_cell.angle_gamma   90.00
#
_symmetry.space_group_name_H-M   'P 1'
#
loop_
_entity.id
_entity.type
_entity.pdbx_description
1 polymer ?
#
loop_
_entity_poly.entity_id
_entity_poly.type
_entity_poly.pdbx_seq_one_letter_code
_entity_poly.pdbx_strand_id
1 'polypeptide(L)' 'MHDTVEFEKRGIPSTTIVTAAFKRAADFQFRGKGMEGHQYIVLPHPVSNLQPADMRELTLQFVDEVAGHLKS' A
#
# COMPACT_ATOMS: atom_id res chain seq x y z
N MET A 1 -5.49 4.59 -2.79
CA MET A 1 -5.53 5.70 -1.80
C MET A 1 -6.96 6.08 -1.43
N HIS A 2 -7.84 6.42 -2.38
CA HIS A 2 -9.20 6.88 -2.04
C HIS A 2 -9.97 5.92 -1.12
N ASP A 3 -10.00 4.63 -1.45
CA ASP A 3 -10.73 3.64 -0.64
C ASP A 3 -10.14 3.49 0.76
N THR A 4 -8.81 3.46 0.88
CA THR A 4 -8.13 3.46 2.19
C THR A 4 -8.58 4.65 3.03
N VAL A 5 -8.62 5.86 2.47
CA VAL A 5 -9.12 7.04 3.19
C VAL A 5 -10.57 6.87 3.66
N GLU A 6 -11.45 6.36 2.79
CA GLU A 6 -12.88 6.21 3.12
C GLU A 6 -13.12 5.12 4.17
N PHE A 7 -12.36 4.02 4.14
CA PHE A 7 -12.46 2.96 5.14
C PHE A 7 -11.90 3.38 6.49
N GLU A 8 -10.73 4.01 6.52
CA GLU A 8 -10.10 4.50 7.75
C GLU A 8 -11.01 5.52 8.47
N LYS A 9 -11.64 6.43 7.73
CA LYS A 9 -12.62 7.39 8.29
C LYS A 9 -13.85 6.72 8.93
N ARG A 10 -14.16 5.49 8.54
CA ARG A 10 -15.27 4.69 9.08
C ARG A 10 -14.81 3.72 10.18
N GLY A 11 -13.55 3.77 10.58
CA GLY A 11 -12.96 2.86 11.57
C GLY A 11 -12.75 1.44 11.03
N ILE A 12 -12.67 1.27 9.71
CA ILE A 12 -12.38 -0.02 9.07
C ILE A 12 -10.90 0.01 8.63
N PRO A 13 -10.02 -0.82 9.22
CA PRO A 13 -8.62 -0.87 8.83
C PRO A 13 -8.45 -1.18 7.34
N SER A 14 -7.63 -0.39 6.66
CA SER A 14 -7.36 -0.52 5.23
C SER A 14 -5.93 -0.11 4.91
N THR A 15 -5.36 -0.70 3.86
CA THR A 15 -4.06 -0.27 3.37
C THR A 15 -4.02 -0.23 1.85
N THR A 16 -3.27 0.74 1.32
CA THR A 16 -2.96 0.84 -0.11
C THR A 16 -1.62 0.16 -0.36
N ILE A 17 -1.51 -0.61 -1.46
CA ILE A 17 -0.25 -1.17 -1.94
C ILE A 17 0.07 -0.53 -3.27
N VAL A 18 1.28 0.01 -3.42
CA VAL A 18 1.77 0.58 -4.69
C VAL A 18 3.19 0.11 -4.98
N THR A 19 3.66 0.25 -6.22
CA THR A 19 5.09 0.11 -6.51
C THR A 19 5.81 1.45 -6.31
N ALA A 20 7.13 1.41 -6.09
CA ALA A 20 7.96 2.58 -5.78
C ALA A 20 7.79 3.76 -6.78
N ALA A 21 7.49 3.47 -8.05
CA ALA A 21 7.19 4.48 -9.07
C ALA A 21 6.02 5.42 -8.69
N PHE A 22 5.07 4.95 -7.89
CA PHE A 22 3.86 5.69 -7.51
C PHE A 22 3.92 6.31 -6.12
N LYS A 23 5.05 6.19 -5.40
CA LYS A 23 5.19 6.73 -4.03
C LYS A 23 4.81 8.21 -3.93
N ARG A 24 5.36 9.04 -4.82
CA ARG A 24 5.07 10.49 -4.83
C ARG A 24 3.59 10.80 -5.10
N ALA A 25 2.95 10.03 -5.97
CA ALA A 25 1.53 10.18 -6.25
C ALA A 25 0.67 9.76 -5.06
N ALA A 26 1.05 8.68 -4.35
CA ALA A 26 0.40 8.25 -3.13
C ALA A 26 0.51 9.30 -2.02
N ASP A 27 1.72 9.81 -1.77
CA ASP A 27 1.96 10.89 -0.80
C ASP A 27 1.09 12.12 -1.10
N PHE A 28 1.01 12.53 -2.37
CA PHE A 28 0.16 13.64 -2.81
C PHE A 28 -1.33 13.37 -2.56
N GLN A 29 -1.82 12.17 -2.88
CA GLN A 29 -3.23 11.80 -2.70
C GLN A 29 -3.63 11.71 -1.23
N PHE A 30 -2.79 11.14 -0.38
CA PHE A 30 -3.06 11.05 1.07
C PHE A 30 -3.06 12.44 1.71
N ARG A 31 -2.07 13.28 1.40
CA ARG A 31 -2.05 14.68 1.88
C ARG A 31 -3.27 15.46 1.41
N GLY A 32 -3.62 15.38 0.12
CA GLY A 32 -4.79 16.07 -0.44
C GLY A 32 -6.13 15.64 0.16
N LYS A 33 -6.18 14.48 0.82
CA LYS A 33 -7.37 13.93 1.49
C LYS A 33 -7.35 14.08 3.02
N GLY A 34 -6.38 14.84 3.56
CA GLY A 34 -6.26 15.10 5.00
C GLY A 34 -5.60 13.98 5.80
N MET A 35 -4.86 13.08 5.13
CA MET A 35 -4.16 11.94 5.74
C MET A 35 -2.66 12.02 5.47
N GLU A 36 -2.06 13.21 5.61
CA GLU A 36 -0.62 13.39 5.44
C GLU A 36 0.17 12.47 6.39
N GLY A 37 1.17 11.78 5.86
CA GLY A 37 1.96 10.81 6.62
C GLY A 37 1.30 9.45 6.87
N HIS A 38 0.09 9.20 6.36
CA HIS A 38 -0.54 7.89 6.47
C HIS A 38 0.32 6.79 5.82
N GLN A 39 0.48 5.67 6.52
CA GLN A 39 1.33 4.57 6.10
C GLN A 39 0.64 3.72 5.02
N TYR A 40 1.42 3.25 4.05
CA TYR A 40 0.98 2.38 2.97
C TYR A 40 2.18 1.59 2.47
N ILE A 41 1.92 0.50 1.76
CA ILE A 41 2.95 -0.47 1.41
C ILE A 41 3.54 -0.12 0.05
N VAL A 42 4.88 -0.14 -0.02
CA VAL A 42 5.64 0.20 -1.23
C VAL A 42 6.44 -1.01 -1.69
N LEU A 43 6.00 -1.62 -2.78
CA LEU A 43 6.71 -2.70 -3.45
C LEU A 43 7.85 -2.15 -4.33
N PRO A 44 8.92 -2.93 -4.58
CA PRO A 44 9.89 -2.66 -5.63
C PRO A 44 9.22 -2.44 -7.00
N HIS A 45 9.89 -1.70 -7.88
CA HIS A 45 9.44 -1.46 -9.25
C HIS A 45 10.53 -1.90 -10.25
N PRO A 46 10.18 -2.50 -11.40
CA PRO A 46 8.84 -2.91 -11.82
C PRO A 46 8.47 -4.32 -11.32
N VAL A 47 7.18 -4.57 -11.07
CA VAL A 47 6.66 -5.92 -10.80
C VAL A 47 6.16 -6.63 -12.05
N SER A 48 5.95 -5.90 -13.15
CA SER A 48 5.37 -6.43 -14.41
C SER A 48 6.26 -7.44 -15.13
N ASN A 49 7.55 -7.46 -14.82
CA ASN A 49 8.53 -8.31 -15.49
C ASN A 49 8.85 -9.59 -14.68
N LEU A 50 8.27 -9.72 -13.49
CA LEU A 50 8.52 -10.85 -12.61
C LEU A 50 7.86 -12.11 -13.17
N GLN A 51 8.56 -13.24 -13.08
CA GLN A 51 7.91 -14.52 -13.30
C GLN A 51 6.94 -14.82 -12.14
N PRO A 52 5.96 -15.72 -12.32
CA PRO A 52 5.01 -16.05 -11.26
C PRO A 52 5.68 -16.51 -9.95
N ALA A 53 6.82 -17.20 -10.03
CA ALA A 53 7.58 -17.62 -8.85
C ALA A 53 8.19 -16.42 -8.10
N ASP A 54 8.82 -15.49 -8.82
CA ASP A 54 9.41 -14.28 -8.23
C ASP A 54 8.34 -13.36 -7.65
N MET A 55 7.18 -13.25 -8.30
CA MET A 55 6.04 -12.49 -7.78
C MET A 55 5.49 -13.11 -6.48
N ARG A 56 5.47 -14.44 -6.39
CA ARG A 56 5.07 -15.14 -5.17
C ARG A 56 6.07 -14.88 -4.03
N GLU A 57 7.37 -14.99 -4.31
CA GLU A 57 8.41 -14.72 -3.32
C GLU A 57 8.33 -13.27 -2.83
N LEU A 58 8.20 -12.31 -3.75
CA LEU A 58 7.99 -10.91 -3.41
C LEU A 58 6.74 -10.72 -2.55
N THR A 59 5.62 -11.34 -2.90
CA THR A 59 4.38 -11.23 -2.12
C THR A 59 4.59 -11.68 -0.68
N LEU A 60 5.27 -12.82 -0.48
CA LEU A 60 5.52 -13.38 0.85
C LEU A 60 6.35 -12.45 1.74
N GLN A 61 7.26 -11.65 1.17
CA GLN A 61 8.08 -10.69 1.93
C GLN A 61 7.24 -9.55 2.55
N PHE A 62 6.06 -9.25 2.03
CA PHE A 62 5.21 -8.13 2.47
C PHE A 62 3.95 -8.57 3.24
N VAL A 63 3.70 -9.88 3.39
CA VAL A 63 2.49 -10.39 4.05
C VAL A 63 2.35 -9.86 5.48
N ASP A 64 3.44 -9.84 6.25
CA ASP A 64 3.41 -9.38 7.64
C ASP A 64 3.14 -7.89 7.75
N GLU A 65 3.68 -7.08 6.83
CA GLU A 65 3.41 -5.64 6.77
C GLU A 65 1.93 -5.37 6.41
N VAL A 66 1.39 -6.09 5.42
CA VAL A 66 -0.05 -6.04 5.08
C VAL A 66 -0.90 -6.41 6.28
N ALA A 67 -0.59 -7.52 6.94
CA ALA A 67 -1.33 -7.97 8.10
C ALA A 67 -1.21 -6.96 9.26
N GLY A 68 -0.07 -6.30 9.41
CA GLY A 68 0.16 -5.25 10.40
C GLY A 68 -0.77 -4.05 10.20
N HIS A 69 -0.95 -3.58 8.96
CA HIS A 69 -1.83 -2.45 8.66
C HIS A 69 -3.33 -2.77 8.81
N LEU A 70 -3.71 -4.06 8.80
CA LEU A 70 -5.11 -4.48 8.86
C LEU A 70 -5.54 -4.97 10.25
N LYS A 71 -4.63 -4.99 11.22
CA LYS A 71 -4.93 -5.31 12.62
C LYS A 71 -5.34 -4.04 13.35
N SER A 72 -6.57 -4.03 13.87
CA SER A 72 -7.11 -2.97 14.75
C SER A 72 -6.41 -2.94 16.11
#